data_AF-A0ABD6A3A5-F1
#
_entry.id   AF-A0ABD6A3A5-F1
#
_cell.length_a   1.000
_cell.length_b   1.000
_cell.length_c   1.000
_cell.angle_alpha   90.00
_cell.angle_beta   90.00
_cell.angle_gamma   90.00
#
_symmetry.space_group_name_H-M   'P 1'
#
loop_
_entity.id
_entity.type
_entity.pdbx_description
1 polymer ?
#
loop_
_entity_poly.entity_id
_entity_poly.type
_entity_poly.pdbx_seq_one_letter_code
_entity_poly.pdbx_strand_id
1 'polypeptide(L)' 'MDPRNTPGYRLYRSLTNLKRIETAGLDDADQERIEAARTLLQNVSLLTQPQHSEDADIQVES' A
#
# COMPACT_ATOMS: atom_id res chain seq x y z
N MET A 1 19.94 8.50 3.58
CA MET A 1 18.47 8.64 3.75
C MET A 1 18.00 7.51 4.66
N ASP A 2 17.12 7.78 5.64
CA ASP A 2 16.47 6.71 6.42
C ASP A 2 15.55 5.90 5.48
N PRO A 3 15.72 4.58 5.33
CA PRO A 3 14.84 3.75 4.50
C PRO A 3 13.36 3.84 4.91
N ARG A 4 13.08 4.23 6.16
CA ARG A 4 11.73 4.47 6.68
C ARG A 4 11.07 5.73 6.15
N ASN A 5 11.85 6.63 5.53
CA ASN A 5 11.36 7.87 4.94
C ASN A 5 11.09 7.75 3.43
N THR A 6 11.04 6.53 2.90
CA THR A 6 10.58 6.30 1.52
C THR A 6 9.05 6.33 1.44
N PRO A 7 8.45 6.88 0.37
CA PRO A 7 7.00 6.85 0.17
C PRO A 7 6.41 5.43 0.25
N GLY A 8 7.07 4.45 -0.39
CA GLY A 8 6.64 3.06 -0.37
C GLY A 8 6.63 2.45 1.04
N TYR A 9 7.66 2.71 1.85
CA TYR A 9 7.68 2.22 3.22
C TYR A 9 6.60 2.87 4.09
N ARG A 10 6.35 4.17 3.94
CA ARG A 10 5.28 4.86 4.67
C ARG A 10 3.92 4.25 4.35
N LEU A 11 3.63 3.99 3.07
CA LEU A 11 2.39 3.35 2.65
C LEU A 11 2.24 1.94 3.20
N TYR A 12 3.28 1.11 3.05
CA TYR A 12 3.31 -0.25 3.60
C TYR A 12 3.07 -0.26 5.11
N ARG A 13 3.73 0.65 5.85
CA ARG A 13 3.57 0.77 7.31
C ARG A 13 2.15 1.16 7.69
N SER A 14 1.55 2.14 7.01
CA SER A 14 0.16 2.56 7.26
C SER A 14 -0.81 1.41 7.03
N LEU A 15 -0.70 0.68 5.92
CA LEU A 15 -1.58 -0.46 5.64
C LEU A 15 -1.41 -1.59 6.66
N THR A 16 -0.17 -1.89 7.06
CA THR A 16 0.13 -2.90 8.10
C THR A 16 -0.49 -2.51 9.44
N ASN A 17 -0.41 -1.23 9.82
CA ASN A 17 -1.03 -0.74 11.05
C ASN A 17 -2.56 -0.82 10.98
N LEU A 18 -3.19 -0.41 9.86
CA LEU A 18 -4.64 -0.49 9.71
C LEU A 18 -5.19 -1.93 9.77
N LYS A 19 -4.47 -2.89 9.17
CA LYS A 19 -4.86 -4.31 9.21
C LYS A 19 -4.84 -4.93 10.61
N ARG A 20 -4.13 -4.30 11.56
CA ARG A 20 -4.04 -4.75 12.96
C ARG A 20 -5.09 -4.15 13.87
N ILE A 21 -5.86 -3.16 13.39
CA ILE A 21 -6.97 -2.60 14.15
C ILE A 21 -8.08 -3.64 14.22
N GLU A 22 -8.41 -4.07 15.43
CA GLU A 22 -9.61 -4.85 15.72
C GLU A 22 -10.82 -3.94 15.51
N THR A 23 -11.72 -4.34 14.62
CA THR A 23 -12.93 -3.58 14.32
C THR A 23 -14.13 -4.08 15.12
N ALA A 24 -14.04 -5.27 15.71
CA ALA A 24 -15.07 -5.80 16.59
C ALA A 24 -15.27 -4.87 17.81
N GLY A 25 -16.51 -4.43 18.01
CA GLY A 25 -16.88 -3.54 19.12
C GLY A 25 -16.84 -2.06 18.79
N LEU A 26 -16.45 -1.68 17.57
CA LEU A 26 -16.69 -0.32 17.05
C LEU A 26 -18.13 -0.20 16.54
N ASP A 27 -18.64 1.03 16.48
CA ASP A 27 -19.90 1.29 15.78
C ASP A 27 -19.76 1.08 14.27
N ASP A 28 -20.89 0.91 13.59
CA ASP A 28 -20.92 0.59 12.17
C ASP A 28 -20.22 1.65 11.31
N ALA A 29 -20.31 2.93 11.70
CA ALA A 29 -19.69 4.02 10.95
C ALA A 29 -18.16 4.01 11.07
N ASP A 30 -17.64 3.67 12.25
CA ASP A 30 -16.22 3.52 12.50
C ASP A 30 -15.65 2.28 11.81
N GLN A 31 -16.39 1.17 11.81
CA GLN A 31 -16.03 -0.03 11.05
C GLN A 31 -15.94 0.28 9.56
N GLU A 32 -16.96 0.92 8.99
CA GLU A 32 -16.99 1.31 7.58
C GLU A 32 -15.82 2.23 7.22
N ARG A 33 -15.50 3.20 8.09
CA ARG A 33 -14.39 4.13 7.86
C ARG A 33 -13.05 3.40 7.79
N ILE A 34 -12.83 2.42 8.65
CA ILE A 34 -11.59 1.62 8.67
C ILE A 34 -11.51 0.75 7.41
N GLU A 35 -12.60 0.11 6.99
CA GLU A 35 -12.63 -0.72 5.77
C GLU A 35 -12.43 0.12 4.50
N ALA A 36 -13.04 1.31 4.43
CA ALA A 36 -12.81 2.25 3.34
C ALA A 36 -11.34 2.68 3.28
N ALA A 37 -10.72 2.97 4.42
CA ALA A 37 -9.31 3.33 4.49
C ALA A 37 -8.37 2.17 4.11
N ARG A 38 -8.69 0.93 4.51
CA ARG A 38 -7.96 -0.29 4.07
C ARG A 38 -8.00 -0.43 2.56
N THR A 39 -9.20 -0.34 1.99
CA THR A 39 -9.45 -0.44 0.54
C THR A 39 -8.68 0.64 -0.23
N LEU A 40 -8.75 1.89 0.22
CA LEU A 40 -8.05 3.00 -0.41
C LEU A 40 -6.53 2.79 -0.40
N LEU A 41 -5.95 2.42 0.75
CA LEU A 41 -4.50 2.20 0.86
C LEU A 41 -4.03 0.99 0.04
N GLN A 42 -4.84 -0.06 -0.08
CA GLN A 42 -4.57 -1.18 -0.98
C GLN A 42 -4.52 -0.72 -2.43
N ASN A 43 -5.52 0.04 -2.88
CA ASN A 43 -5.55 0.58 -4.25
C ASN A 43 -4.33 1.47 -4.54
N VAL A 44 -4.00 2.39 -3.63
CA VAL A 44 -2.80 3.24 -3.78
C VAL A 44 -1.53 2.40 -3.81
N SER A 45 -1.45 1.29 -3.08
CA SER A 45 -0.28 0.40 -3.12
C SER A 45 -0.07 -0.23 -4.48
N LEU A 46 -1.14 -0.60 -5.18
CA LEU A 46 -1.07 -1.14 -6.54
C LEU A 46 -0.63 -0.06 -7.55
N LEU A 47 -1.08 1.18 -7.38
CA LEU A 47 -0.73 2.31 -8.24
C LEU A 47 0.71 2.82 -8.05
N THR A 48 1.30 2.54 -6.87
CA THR A 48 2.64 3.04 -6.49
C THR A 48 3.70 1.95 -6.49
N GLN A 49 3.31 0.70 -6.74
CA GLN A 49 4.28 -0.30 -7.16
C GLN A 49 4.94 0.21 -8.44
N PRO A 50 6.29 0.20 -8.51
CA PRO A 50 6.92 0.40 -9.80
C PRO A 50 6.25 -0.61 -10.73
N GLN A 51 5.69 -0.13 -11.84
CA GLN A 51 5.29 -1.04 -12.91
C GLN A 51 6.49 -1.95 -13.07
N HIS A 52 6.27 -3.26 -12.93
CA HIS A 52 7.20 -4.23 -13.46
C HIS A 52 7.08 -4.04 -14.98
N SER A 53 7.63 -2.94 -15.49
CA SER A 53 7.91 -2.81 -16.90
C SER A 53 8.90 -3.94 -17.15
N GLU A 54 8.42 -4.96 -17.83
CA GLU A 54 9.22 -5.92 -18.58
C GLU A 54 10.00 -5.18 -19.69
N ASP A 55 10.77 -4.15 -19.31
CA ASP A 55 11.78 -3.47 -20.13
C ASP A 55 13.17 -3.72 -19.50
N ALA A 56 13.36 -4.91 -18.91
CA ALA A 56 14.67 -5.43 -18.60
C ALA A 56 14.99 -6.52 -19.63
N ASP A 57 15.97 -6.23 -20.48
CA ASP A 57 16.56 -7.03 -21.55
C ASP A 57 15.75 -7.26 -22.83
N ILE A 58 15.75 -6.23 -23.69
CA ILE A 58 16.07 -6.48 -25.11
C ILE A 58 17.45 -5.88 -25.36
N GLN A 59 18.48 -6.63 -24.99
CA GLN A 59 19.85 -6.40 -25.44
C GLN A 59 19.88 -6.76 -26.93
N VAL A 60 19.51 -5.81 -27.80
CA VAL A 60 19.80 -5.92 -29.24
C VAL A 60 21.28 -5.61 -29.40
N GLU A 61 22.12 -6.64 -29.34
CA GLU A 61 23.50 -6.55 -29.84
C GLU A 61 23.45 -6.19 -31.33
N SER A 62 24.31 -5.24 -31.70
CA SER A 62 24.46 -4.66 -33.04
C SER A 62 25.10 -5.62 -34.04
#